data_AF-H9VA29-F1
#
_entry.id   AF-H9VA29-F1
#
_cell.length_a   1.000
_cell.length_b   1.000
_cell.length_c   1.000
_cell.angle_alpha   90.00
_cell.angle_beta   90.00
_cell.angle_gamma   90.00
#
_symmetry.space_group_name_H-M   'P 1'
#
loop_
_entity.id
_entity.type
_entity.pdbx_description
1 polymer ?
#
loop_
_entity_poly.entity_id
_entity_poly.type
_entity_poly.pdbx_seq_one_letter_code
_entity_poly.pdbx_strand_id
1 'polypeptide(L)' 'PNTSIFNKIPVFEAELKAQLEPQVSLARESYDKGTSPLPNRIQECRSYPLYEFVRNQLGTKLLSGTRTISPGEVIEV' A
#
# COMPACT_ATOMS: atom_id res chain seq x y z
N PRO A 1 -33.45 8.85 26.91
CA PRO A 1 -33.75 8.48 25.50
C PRO A 1 -32.59 8.87 24.57
N ASN A 2 -31.45 8.19 24.67
CA ASN A 2 -30.28 8.37 23.77
C ASN A 2 -29.23 7.25 23.93
N THR A 3 -29.67 6.02 24.20
CA THR A 3 -28.79 4.90 24.57
C THR A 3 -28.77 3.74 23.55
N SER A 4 -29.48 3.87 22.42
CA SER A 4 -29.52 2.81 21.41
C SER A 4 -28.28 2.87 20.50
N ILE A 5 -27.50 1.80 20.47
CA ILE A 5 -26.35 1.63 19.57
C ILE A 5 -26.77 1.77 18.10
N PHE A 6 -27.99 1.36 17.76
CA PHE A 6 -28.51 1.45 16.39
C PHE A 6 -28.53 2.88 15.85
N ASN A 7 -28.74 3.89 16.70
CA ASN A 7 -28.73 5.28 16.26
C ASN A 7 -27.31 5.80 15.97
N LYS A 8 -26.26 5.11 16.46
CA LYS A 8 -24.86 5.49 16.24
C LYS A 8 -24.30 4.91 14.93
N ILE A 9 -24.90 3.86 14.39
CA ILE A 9 -24.46 3.19 13.16
C ILE A 9 -24.34 4.18 11.98
N PRO A 10 -25.39 4.95 11.61
CA PRO A 10 -25.28 5.85 10.45
C PRO A 10 -24.27 6.98 10.67
N VAL A 11 -24.09 7.44 11.90
CA VAL A 11 -23.09 8.46 12.26
C VAL A 11 -21.69 7.89 12.09
N PHE A 12 -21.44 6.70 12.62
CA PHE A 12 -20.17 5.99 12.48
C PHE A 12 -19.81 5.72 11.02
N GLU A 13 -20.76 5.24 10.21
CA GLU A 13 -20.51 4.98 8.79
C GLU A 13 -20.16 6.25 8.01
N ALA A 14 -20.86 7.36 8.30
CA ALA A 14 -20.58 8.65 7.68
C ALA A 14 -19.18 9.17 8.04
N GLU A 15 -18.81 9.09 9.32
CA GLU A 15 -17.47 9.49 9.79
C GLU A 15 -16.38 8.58 9.22
N LEU A 16 -16.59 7.26 9.24
CA LEU A 16 -15.65 6.29 8.71
C LEU A 16 -15.42 6.52 7.21
N LYS A 17 -16.48 6.74 6.43
CA LYS A 17 -16.34 6.98 5.00
C LYS A 17 -15.54 8.26 4.72
N ALA A 18 -15.82 9.34 5.46
CA ALA A 18 -15.11 10.61 5.31
C ALA A 18 -13.61 10.50 5.65
N GLN A 19 -13.24 9.65 6.62
CA GLN A 19 -11.86 9.50 7.06
C GLN A 19 -11.09 8.39 6.32
N LEU A 20 -11.76 7.30 5.93
CA LEU A 20 -11.10 6.11 5.41
C LEU A 20 -10.47 6.36 4.03
N GLU A 21 -11.19 7.00 3.12
CA GLU A 21 -10.72 7.29 1.76
C GLU A 21 -9.37 8.07 1.73
N PRO A 22 -9.22 9.20 2.46
CA PRO A 22 -7.94 9.90 2.51
C PRO A 22 -6.86 9.11 3.24
N GLN A 23 -7.21 8.38 4.32
CA GLN A 23 -6.22 7.59 5.07
C GLN A 23 -5.65 6.43 4.25
N VAL A 24 -6.48 5.73 3.46
CA VAL A 24 -6.03 4.68 2.53
C VAL A 24 -5.07 5.26 1.49
N SER A 25 -5.40 6.43 0.95
CA SER A 25 -4.54 7.10 -0.04
C SER A 25 -3.19 7.51 0.56
N LEU A 26 -3.17 8.11 1.75
CA LEU A 26 -1.95 8.46 2.49
C LEU A 26 -1.08 7.24 2.83
N ALA A 27 -1.72 6.12 3.23
CA ALA A 27 -1.03 4.88 3.48
C ALA A 27 -0.35 4.35 2.20
N ARG A 28 -1.05 4.42 1.06
CA ARG A 28 -0.50 4.03 -0.24
C ARG A 28 0.67 4.93 -0.67
N GLU A 29 0.54 6.23 -0.52
CA GLU A 29 1.64 7.17 -0.81
C GLU A 29 2.87 6.91 0.07
N SER A 30 2.67 6.64 1.36
CA SER A 30 3.76 6.31 2.28
C SER A 30 4.49 5.03 1.86
N TYR A 31 3.75 4.04 1.37
CA TYR A 31 4.34 2.85 0.77
C TYR A 31 5.16 3.18 -0.48
N ASP A 32 4.60 3.96 -1.41
CA ASP A 32 5.27 4.31 -2.67
C ASP A 32 6.53 5.19 -2.45
N LYS A 33 6.55 6.02 -1.40
CA LYS A 33 7.70 6.84 -0.96
C LYS A 33 8.74 6.06 -0.13
N GLY A 34 8.43 4.83 0.28
CA GLY A 34 9.30 4.03 1.16
C GLY A 34 9.32 4.50 2.63
N THR A 35 8.35 5.32 3.04
CA THR A 35 8.21 5.85 4.41
C THR A 35 7.06 5.18 5.17
N SER A 36 6.65 3.97 4.75
CA SER A 36 5.62 3.18 5.43
C SER A 36 6.03 2.92 6.89
N PRO A 37 5.13 3.11 7.87
CA PRO A 37 5.43 2.85 9.28
C PRO A 37 5.67 1.36 9.55
N LEU A 38 5.09 0.49 8.71
CA LEU A 38 5.38 -0.94 8.75
C LEU A 38 6.42 -1.28 7.66
N PRO A 39 7.58 -1.84 8.02
CA PRO A 39 8.60 -2.23 7.05
C PRO A 39 8.14 -3.44 6.22
N ASN A 40 8.77 -3.61 5.07
CA ASN A 40 8.50 -4.75 4.20
C ASN A 40 9.11 -6.02 4.80
N ARG A 41 8.25 -6.96 5.23
CA ARG A 41 8.64 -8.21 5.90
C ARG A 41 9.63 -9.07 5.09
N ILE A 42 9.71 -8.88 3.77
CA ILE A 42 10.71 -9.59 2.95
C ILE A 42 12.14 -9.33 3.43
N GLN A 43 12.40 -8.17 4.05
CA GLN A 43 13.72 -7.81 4.60
C GLN A 43 14.19 -8.77 5.70
N GLU A 44 13.27 -9.45 6.37
CA GLU A 44 13.55 -10.42 7.45
C GLU A 44 13.47 -11.88 6.96
N CYS A 45 13.33 -12.10 5.65
CA CYS A 45 13.16 -13.43 5.08
C CYS A 45 14.46 -13.93 4.44
N ARG A 46 14.67 -15.26 4.46
CA ARG A 46 15.81 -15.89 3.74
C ARG A 46 15.76 -15.68 2.22
N SER A 47 14.59 -15.36 1.68
CA SER A 47 14.37 -15.01 0.28
C SER A 47 14.71 -13.55 -0.07
N TYR A 48 15.09 -12.73 0.91
CA TYR A 48 15.48 -11.33 0.68
C TYR A 48 16.52 -11.13 -0.44
N PRO A 49 17.58 -11.97 -0.57
CA PRO A 49 18.59 -11.76 -1.61
C PRO A 49 18.02 -11.75 -3.03
N LEU A 50 16.99 -12.57 -3.31
CA LEU A 50 16.33 -12.58 -4.61
C LEU A 50 15.49 -11.32 -4.83
N TYR A 51 14.78 -10.87 -3.80
CA TYR A 51 14.01 -9.62 -3.86
C TYR A 51 14.92 -8.41 -4.08
N GLU A 52 16.02 -8.32 -3.33
CA GLU A 52 17.01 -7.25 -3.44
C GLU A 52 17.68 -7.25 -4.82
N PHE A 53 18.09 -8.42 -5.32
CA PHE A 53 18.65 -8.53 -6.67
C PHE A 53 17.72 -7.92 -7.71
N VAL A 54 16.44 -8.33 -7.73
CA VAL A 54 15.48 -7.86 -8.73
C VAL A 54 15.11 -6.38 -8.53
N ARG A 55 14.88 -5.93 -7.28
CA ARG A 55 14.36 -4.58 -7.00
C ARG A 55 15.42 -3.49 -6.92
N ASN A 56 16.59 -3.82 -6.36
CA ASN A 56 17.64 -2.85 -6.12
C ASN A 56 18.74 -2.96 -7.18
N GLN A 57 19.27 -4.17 -7.43
CA GLN A 57 20.40 -4.35 -8.35
C GLN A 57 19.98 -4.20 -9.82
N LEU A 58 18.89 -4.86 -10.23
CA LEU A 58 18.31 -4.70 -11.57
C LEU A 58 17.41 -3.45 -11.70
N GLY A 59 17.16 -2.74 -10.59
CA GLY A 59 16.40 -1.49 -10.60
C GLY A 59 14.92 -1.61 -10.95
N THR A 60 14.35 -2.83 -10.99
CA THR A 60 12.94 -3.03 -11.36
C THR A 60 12.00 -2.32 -10.39
N LYS A 61 10.86 -1.86 -10.92
CA LYS A 61 9.84 -1.14 -10.15
C LYS A 61 8.57 -1.98 -10.06
N LEU A 62 7.75 -1.69 -9.06
CA LEU A 62 6.41 -2.25 -8.97
C LEU A 62 5.58 -1.80 -10.19
N LEU A 63 5.01 -2.77 -10.90
CA LEU A 63 4.12 -2.54 -12.04
C LEU A 63 2.76 -2.03 -11.54
N SER A 64 2.21 -1.05 -12.23
CA SER A 64 0.90 -0.46 -11.95
C SER A 64 0.33 0.14 -13.24
N GLY A 65 -0.98 0.10 -13.42
CA GLY A 65 -1.65 0.74 -14.56
C GLY A 65 -1.54 2.27 -14.60
N THR A 66 -1.10 2.88 -13.50
CA THR A 66 -0.79 4.32 -13.42
C THR A 66 0.62 4.66 -13.91
N ARG A 67 1.46 3.68 -14.22
CA ARG A 67 2.83 3.85 -14.73
C ARG A 67 2.88 3.44 -16.20
N THR A 68 3.86 3.97 -16.94
CA THR A 68 4.02 3.72 -18.38
C THR A 68 4.81 2.45 -18.70
N ILE A 69 5.47 1.84 -17.70
CA ILE A 69 6.30 0.65 -17.88
C ILE A 69 5.43 -0.61 -18.06
N SER A 70 5.70 -1.35 -19.13
CA SER A 70 5.06 -2.63 -19.42
C SER A 70 5.69 -3.79 -18.63
N PRO A 71 4.97 -4.90 -18.46
CA PRO A 71 5.56 -6.09 -17.85
C PRO A 71 6.76 -6.65 -18.62
N GLY A 72 6.74 -6.59 -19.96
CA GLY A 72 7.82 -7.09 -20.80
C GLY A 72 9.13 -6.35 -20.55
N GLU A 73 9.07 -5.02 -20.44
CA GLU A 73 10.24 -4.19 -20.10
C GLU A 73 10.86 -4.50 -18.74
N VAL A 74 10.16 -5.20 -17.83
CA VAL A 74 10.70 -5.61 -16.53
C VAL A 74 11.24 -7.04 -16.55
N ILE A 75 10.71 -7.90 -17.42
CA ILE A 75 11.10 -9.32 -17.52
C ILE A 75 12.34 -9.49 -18.38
N GLU A 76 12.46 -8.71 -19.45
CA GLU A 76 13.54 -8.81 -20.45
C GLU A 76 14.79 -7.99 -20.06
N VAL A 77 14.88 -7.53 -18.80
CA VAL A 77 16.01 -6.74 -18.26
C VAL A 77 17.24 -7.62 -18.04
#